data_AF-A0A2V9CXI0-F1
#
_entry.id   AF-A0A2V9CXI0-F1
#
_cell.length_a   1.000
_cell.length_b   1.000
_cell.length_c   1.000
_cell.angle_alpha   90.00
_cell.angle_beta   90.00
_cell.angle_gamma   90.00
#
_symmetry.space_group_name_H-M   'P 1'
#
loop_
_entity.id
_entity.type
_entity.pdbx_description
1 polymer ?
#
loop_
_entity_poly.entity_id
_entity_poly.type
_entity_poly.pdbx_seq_one_letter_code
_entity_poly.pdbx_strand_id
1 'polypeptide(L)'
;MKLMTMKMCLSVFAIVGLVAASGWAQNSSGAEPGDVRSDTHDIRQDRRDVRQDARDRHTDNRDIRRDRRDIRSDRSPLQQDKSQFGANSSQVRADRKDIRADKRDMHHDVLDRNQDRRDIHHDGKDLRQDRRDRRQDVAKRR
;
A
#
# COMPACT_ATOMS: atom_id res chain seq x y z
N MET A 1 17.03 -4.38 29.02
CA MET A 1 15.92 -5.22 28.52
C MET A 1 15.19 -4.39 27.47
N LYS A 2 15.43 -4.65 26.17
CA LYS A 2 14.81 -3.91 25.07
C LYS A 2 13.54 -4.65 24.66
N LEU A 3 12.39 -4.04 24.88
CA LEU A 3 11.09 -4.53 24.42
C LEU A 3 11.10 -4.58 22.89
N MET A 4 11.17 -5.80 22.33
CA MET A 4 10.84 -6.09 20.94
C MET A 4 9.31 -6.06 20.83
N THR A 5 8.75 -4.94 20.37
CA THR A 5 7.35 -4.87 19.95
C THR A 5 7.24 -5.51 18.57
N MET A 6 6.94 -6.81 18.56
CA MET A 6 6.48 -7.54 17.39
C MET A 6 5.11 -6.99 16.97
N LYS A 7 5.05 -6.35 15.80
CA LYS A 7 3.79 -5.96 15.15
C LYS A 7 3.12 -7.24 14.62
N MET A 8 2.03 -7.64 15.28
CA MET A 8 1.16 -8.74 14.87
C MET A 8 0.56 -8.47 13.49
N CYS A 9 0.90 -9.31 12.51
CA CYS A 9 0.15 -9.43 11.27
C CYS A 9 -1.22 -10.06 11.59
N LEU A 10 -2.30 -9.28 11.48
CA LEU A 10 -3.66 -9.80 11.47
C LEU A 10 -3.96 -10.36 10.07
N SER A 11 -3.76 -11.66 9.89
CA SER A 11 -4.34 -12.42 8.79
C SER A 11 -5.67 -13.00 9.24
N VAL A 12 -6.78 -12.39 8.85
CA VAL A 12 -8.12 -12.93 9.11
C VAL A 12 -8.46 -13.97 8.03
N PHE A 13 -8.83 -15.15 8.52
CA PHE A 13 -9.23 -16.35 7.80
C PHE A 13 -10.62 -16.23 7.13
N ALA A 14 -10.82 -17.11 6.14
CA ALA A 14 -11.99 -17.98 5.93
C ALA A 14 -12.64 -17.84 4.54
N ILE A 15 -12.31 -18.79 3.65
CA ILE A 15 -13.14 -19.09 2.48
C ILE A 15 -13.62 -20.53 2.64
N VAL A 16 -14.84 -20.68 3.16
CA VAL A 16 -15.66 -21.88 2.97
C VAL A 16 -16.70 -21.51 1.93
N GLY A 17 -16.68 -22.19 0.79
CA GLY A 17 -17.61 -21.96 -0.31
C GLY A 17 -18.00 -23.26 -0.98
N LEU A 18 -19.11 -23.83 -0.52
CA LEU A 18 -19.79 -25.01 -1.03
C LEU A 18 -20.25 -24.77 -2.48
N VAL A 19 -19.79 -25.60 -3.42
CA VAL A 19 -20.21 -25.57 -4.83
C VAL A 19 -21.57 -26.25 -4.97
N ALA A 20 -22.61 -25.48 -5.26
CA ALA A 20 -23.89 -26.00 -5.74
C ALA A 20 -24.14 -25.46 -7.15
N ALA A 21 -23.98 -26.35 -8.14
CA ALA A 21 -24.31 -26.10 -9.53
C ALA A 21 -25.83 -26.09 -9.72
N SER A 22 -26.37 -24.99 -10.24
CA SER A 22 -27.61 -25.00 -11.01
C SER A 22 -27.55 -23.87 -12.02
N GLY A 23 -27.46 -24.27 -13.30
CA GLY A 23 -27.50 -23.34 -14.41
C GLY A 23 -28.94 -23.05 -14.80
N TRP A 24 -29.23 -21.78 -15.08
CA TRP A 24 -30.20 -21.34 -16.09
C TRP A 24 -29.65 -20.07 -16.72
N ALA A 25 -29.56 -20.08 -18.04
CA ALA A 25 -29.19 -18.94 -18.85
C ALA A 25 -30.27 -17.85 -18.80
N GLN A 26 -29.86 -16.60 -18.61
CA GLN A 26 -30.68 -15.43 -18.93
C GLN A 26 -29.83 -14.39 -19.66
N ASN A 27 -30.04 -14.37 -20.97
CA ASN A 27 -29.64 -13.31 -21.87
C ASN A 27 -30.70 -12.21 -21.80
N SER A 28 -30.43 -11.13 -21.06
CA SER A 28 -31.23 -9.90 -21.07
C SER A 28 -30.29 -8.70 -21.00
N SER A 29 -29.96 -8.21 -22.19
CA SER A 29 -29.20 -6.98 -22.42
C SER A 29 -30.13 -5.77 -22.23
N GLY A 30 -30.24 -5.34 -20.98
CA GLY A 30 -30.87 -4.09 -20.60
C GLY A 30 -30.48 -3.79 -19.16
N ALA A 31 -29.56 -2.85 -18.96
CA ALA A 31 -29.14 -2.42 -17.63
C ALA A 31 -30.38 -2.13 -16.77
N GLU A 32 -30.61 -2.97 -15.77
CA GLU A 32 -31.75 -2.95 -14.85
C GLU A 32 -31.64 -1.74 -13.89
N PRO A 33 -32.74 -1.18 -13.33
CA PRO A 33 -32.66 0.01 -12.47
C PRO A 33 -31.81 -0.17 -11.21
N GLY A 34 -31.60 -1.41 -10.80
CA GLY A 34 -30.67 -1.79 -9.74
C GLY A 34 -29.19 -1.53 -10.10
N ASP A 35 -28.78 -1.74 -11.36
CA ASP A 35 -27.38 -1.67 -11.80
C ASP A 35 -26.81 -0.27 -11.61
N VAL A 36 -27.44 0.76 -12.18
CA VAL A 36 -26.92 2.14 -12.12
C VAL A 36 -26.79 2.64 -10.67
N ARG A 37 -27.68 2.19 -9.77
CA ARG A 37 -27.61 2.52 -8.34
C ARG A 37 -26.48 1.79 -7.64
N SER A 38 -26.27 0.50 -7.97
CA SER A 38 -25.14 -0.29 -7.49
C SER A 38 -23.82 0.29 -7.96
N ASP A 39 -23.66 0.53 -9.27
CA ASP A 39 -22.46 1.15 -9.86
C ASP A 39 -22.13 2.49 -9.19
N THR A 40 -23.15 3.27 -8.84
CA THR A 40 -22.95 4.55 -8.16
C THR A 40 -22.44 4.36 -6.73
N HIS A 41 -22.90 3.32 -6.04
CA HIS A 41 -22.40 2.95 -4.72
C HIS A 41 -20.96 2.45 -4.80
N ASP A 42 -20.67 1.53 -5.72
CA ASP A 42 -19.36 0.90 -5.90
C ASP A 42 -18.31 1.96 -6.27
N ILE A 43 -18.59 2.81 -7.25
CA ILE A 43 -17.71 3.93 -7.63
C ILE A 43 -17.50 4.93 -6.49
N ARG A 44 -18.42 5.05 -5.54
CA ARG A 44 -18.22 5.89 -4.34
C ARG A 44 -17.32 5.20 -3.33
N GLN A 45 -17.43 3.89 -3.19
CA GLN A 45 -16.59 3.07 -2.33
C GLN A 45 -15.15 3.06 -2.84
N ASP A 46 -14.93 2.72 -4.12
CA ASP A 46 -13.59 2.71 -4.73
C ASP A 46 -12.90 4.08 -4.64
N ARG A 47 -13.67 5.17 -4.76
CA ARG A 47 -13.13 6.53 -4.55
C ARG A 47 -12.67 6.78 -3.13
N ARG A 48 -13.31 6.18 -2.13
CA ARG A 48 -12.89 6.28 -0.72
C ARG A 48 -11.62 5.48 -0.53
N ASP A 49 -11.55 4.29 -1.10
CA ASP A 49 -10.42 3.38 -0.97
C ASP A 49 -9.17 4.00 -1.60
N VAL A 50 -9.26 4.47 -2.86
CA VAL A 50 -8.16 5.22 -3.52
C VAL A 50 -7.70 6.45 -2.72
N ARG A 51 -8.61 7.12 -2.01
CA ARG A 51 -8.25 8.26 -1.15
C ARG A 51 -7.54 7.82 0.12
N GLN A 52 -7.90 6.67 0.67
CA GLN A 52 -7.27 6.09 1.83
C GLN A 52 -5.85 5.65 1.48
N ASP A 53 -5.67 4.90 0.39
CA ASP A 53 -4.34 4.48 -0.09
C ASP A 53 -3.44 5.68 -0.37
N ALA A 54 -4.00 6.76 -0.93
CA ALA A 54 -3.25 7.99 -1.16
C ALA A 54 -2.75 8.65 0.14
N ARG A 55 -3.49 8.52 1.25
CA ARG A 55 -3.10 9.00 2.58
C ARG A 55 -2.04 8.09 3.20
N ASP A 56 -2.20 6.79 3.09
CA ASP A 56 -1.26 5.81 3.63
C ASP A 56 0.11 5.98 2.95
N ARG A 57 0.11 6.07 1.62
CA ARG A 57 1.30 6.43 0.84
C ARG A 57 1.94 7.75 1.26
N HIS A 58 1.16 8.74 1.70
CA HIS A 58 1.71 10.01 2.21
C HIS A 58 2.43 9.80 3.55
N THR A 59 1.91 8.93 4.40
CA THR A 59 2.54 8.53 5.66
C THR A 59 3.84 7.79 5.39
N ASP A 60 3.88 6.81 4.49
CA ASP A 60 5.13 6.09 4.16
C ASP A 60 6.20 7.04 3.63
N ASN A 61 5.80 8.03 2.82
CA ASN A 61 6.73 9.04 2.35
C ASN A 61 7.28 9.93 3.48
N ARG A 62 6.55 10.13 4.59
CA ARG A 62 7.07 10.83 5.77
C ARG A 62 8.03 9.93 6.55
N ASP A 63 7.72 8.66 6.70
CA ASP A 63 8.55 7.69 7.41
C ASP A 63 9.89 7.49 6.69
N ILE A 64 9.87 7.24 5.37
CA ILE A 64 11.08 7.17 4.53
C ILE A 64 11.95 8.44 4.67
N ARG A 65 11.34 9.63 4.79
CA ARG A 65 12.09 10.88 4.98
C ARG A 65 12.73 10.97 6.35
N ARG A 66 12.07 10.44 7.38
CA ARG A 66 12.60 10.35 8.73
C ARG A 66 13.79 9.40 8.77
N ASP A 67 13.67 8.19 8.20
CA ASP A 67 14.76 7.21 8.20
C ASP A 67 15.98 7.73 7.44
N ARG A 68 15.77 8.49 6.35
CA ARG A 68 16.85 9.18 5.63
C ARG A 68 17.58 10.20 6.50
N ARG A 69 16.85 10.89 7.39
CA ARG A 69 17.44 11.84 8.33
C ARG A 69 18.21 11.11 9.42
N ASP A 70 17.66 10.02 9.95
CA ASP A 70 18.27 9.25 11.03
C ASP A 70 19.59 8.63 10.54
N ILE A 71 19.59 7.95 9.39
CA ILE A 71 20.81 7.45 8.73
C ILE A 71 21.83 8.56 8.46
N ARG A 72 21.38 9.77 8.13
CA ARG A 72 22.29 10.91 7.92
C ARG A 72 22.92 11.35 9.23
N SER A 73 22.13 11.38 10.31
CA SER A 73 22.60 11.73 11.65
C SER A 73 23.63 10.72 12.15
N ASP A 74 23.42 9.42 11.91
CA ASP A 74 24.32 8.34 12.36
C ASP A 74 25.68 8.33 11.66
N ARG A 75 25.83 9.03 10.53
CA ARG A 75 27.13 9.17 9.86
C ARG A 75 28.12 10.00 10.66
N SER A 76 27.65 10.96 11.45
CA SER A 76 28.52 11.79 12.29
C SER A 76 29.18 10.99 13.42
N PRO A 77 28.44 10.27 14.30
CA PRO A 77 29.04 9.43 15.33
C PRO A 77 29.90 8.31 14.71
N LEU A 78 29.47 7.69 13.59
CA LEU A 78 30.29 6.71 12.89
C LEU A 78 31.67 7.27 12.47
N GLN A 79 31.70 8.51 11.99
CA GLN A 79 32.96 9.15 11.59
C GLN A 79 33.82 9.50 12.81
N GLN A 80 33.19 9.94 13.91
CA GLN A 80 33.87 10.18 15.18
C GLN A 80 34.49 8.89 15.72
N ASP A 81 33.72 7.80 15.81
CA ASP A 81 34.18 6.50 16.30
C ASP A 81 35.27 5.92 15.41
N LYS A 82 35.19 6.14 14.09
CA LYS A 82 36.24 5.77 13.15
C LYS A 82 37.55 6.53 13.42
N SER A 83 37.47 7.80 13.79
CA SER A 83 38.65 8.61 14.14
C SER A 83 39.24 8.25 15.50
N GLN A 84 38.39 7.91 16.47
CA GLN A 84 38.81 7.66 17.85
C GLN A 84 39.28 6.21 18.09
N PHE A 85 38.61 5.23 17.49
CA PHE A 85 38.83 3.81 17.76
C PHE A 85 39.35 3.03 16.55
N GLY A 86 39.40 3.65 15.37
CA GLY A 86 39.81 3.02 14.12
C GLY A 86 38.68 2.28 13.40
N ALA A 87 38.85 2.05 12.11
CA ALA A 87 37.78 1.58 11.22
C ALA A 87 37.25 0.16 11.46
N ASN A 88 37.93 -0.62 12.31
CA ASN A 88 37.61 -2.02 12.64
C ASN A 88 37.20 -2.21 14.12
N SER A 89 37.03 -1.11 14.86
CA SER A 89 36.56 -1.17 16.25
C SER A 89 35.16 -1.77 16.37
N SER A 90 34.82 -2.26 17.55
CA SER A 90 33.48 -2.80 17.82
C SER A 90 32.40 -1.73 17.67
N GLN A 91 32.68 -0.48 18.05
CA GLN A 91 31.78 0.66 17.92
C GLN A 91 31.45 0.95 16.44
N VAL A 92 32.47 1.10 15.60
CA VAL A 92 32.29 1.33 14.15
C VAL A 92 31.56 0.17 13.49
N ARG A 93 31.78 -1.07 13.95
CA ARG A 93 31.06 -2.25 13.45
C ARG A 93 29.59 -2.24 13.85
N ALA A 94 29.26 -1.79 15.06
CA ALA A 94 27.89 -1.62 15.53
C ALA A 94 27.16 -0.55 14.71
N ASP A 95 27.73 0.65 14.60
CA ASP A 95 27.13 1.75 13.83
C ASP A 95 26.89 1.36 12.35
N ARG A 96 27.85 0.68 11.73
CA ARG A 96 27.67 0.17 10.36
C ARG A 96 26.58 -0.88 10.26
N LYS A 97 26.38 -1.70 11.29
CA LYS A 97 25.33 -2.70 11.33
C LYS A 97 23.97 -2.02 11.43
N ASP A 98 23.84 -1.02 12.29
CA ASP A 98 22.60 -0.29 12.52
C ASP A 98 22.21 0.50 11.26
N ILE A 99 23.13 1.28 10.68
CA ILE A 99 22.90 1.97 9.39
C ILE A 99 22.52 0.99 8.26
N ARG A 100 23.04 -0.25 8.28
CA ARG A 100 22.66 -1.29 7.30
C ARG A 100 21.28 -1.89 7.56
N ALA A 101 20.81 -1.91 8.81
CA ALA A 101 19.45 -2.31 9.14
C ALA A 101 18.48 -1.23 8.65
N ASP A 102 18.73 0.04 9.02
CA ASP A 102 17.85 1.16 8.61
C ASP A 102 17.75 1.30 7.09
N LYS A 103 18.85 1.07 6.36
CA LYS A 103 18.82 1.05 4.88
C LYS A 103 17.98 -0.08 4.30
N ARG A 104 17.93 -1.24 4.97
CA ARG A 104 17.11 -2.37 4.54
C ARG A 104 15.65 -2.08 4.80
N ASP A 105 15.34 -1.55 5.98
CA ASP A 105 13.97 -1.18 6.34
C ASP A 105 13.43 -0.10 5.39
N MET A 106 14.20 0.97 5.16
CA MET A 106 13.82 2.00 4.18
C MET A 106 13.66 1.44 2.76
N HIS A 107 14.43 0.41 2.38
CA HIS A 107 14.26 -0.23 1.08
C HIS A 107 12.92 -0.97 0.98
N HIS A 108 12.50 -1.66 2.04
CA HIS A 108 11.18 -2.27 2.12
C HIS A 108 10.07 -1.23 2.03
N ASP A 109 10.15 -0.15 2.81
CA ASP A 109 9.13 0.93 2.75
C ASP A 109 9.04 1.57 1.36
N VAL A 110 10.17 1.70 0.66
CA VAL A 110 10.21 2.21 -0.72
C VAL A 110 9.51 1.25 -1.68
N LEU A 111 9.66 -0.07 -1.51
CA LEU A 111 8.99 -1.09 -2.32
C LEU A 111 7.48 -1.05 -2.10
N ASP A 112 7.05 -1.03 -0.83
CA ASP A 112 5.63 -1.03 -0.46
C ASP A 112 4.94 0.22 -1.01
N ARG A 113 5.51 1.41 -0.77
CA ARG A 113 5.04 2.68 -1.35
C ARG A 113 4.95 2.67 -2.88
N ASN A 114 5.85 1.93 -3.55
CA ASN A 114 5.82 1.79 -5.00
C ASN A 114 4.72 0.83 -5.47
N GLN A 115 4.43 -0.21 -4.69
CA GLN A 115 3.32 -1.12 -4.92
C GLN A 115 1.99 -0.37 -4.78
N ASP A 116 1.78 0.37 -3.68
CA ASP A 116 0.57 1.19 -3.48
C ASP A 116 0.36 2.20 -4.63
N ARG A 117 1.47 2.75 -5.14
CA ARG A 117 1.40 3.65 -6.30
C ARG A 117 0.86 2.96 -7.55
N ARG A 118 1.22 1.69 -7.79
CA ARG A 118 0.71 0.93 -8.92
C ARG A 118 -0.77 0.61 -8.70
N ASP A 119 -1.13 0.18 -7.50
CA ASP A 119 -2.50 -0.23 -7.17
C ASP A 119 -3.47 0.95 -7.31
N ILE A 120 -3.15 2.11 -6.71
CA ILE A 120 -3.90 3.36 -6.91
C ILE A 120 -4.06 3.74 -8.40
N HIS A 121 -3.05 3.44 -9.22
CA HIS A 121 -3.11 3.73 -10.65
C HIS A 121 -4.01 2.74 -11.41
N HIS A 122 -4.03 1.47 -11.01
CA HIS A 122 -4.95 0.46 -11.51
C HIS A 122 -6.39 0.79 -11.11
N ASP A 123 -6.66 1.01 -9.82
CA ASP A 123 -7.99 1.40 -9.32
C ASP A 123 -8.46 2.69 -9.96
N GLY A 124 -7.54 3.63 -10.18
CA GLY A 124 -7.81 4.88 -10.87
C GLY A 124 -8.19 4.72 -12.35
N LYS A 125 -7.78 3.64 -13.01
CA LYS A 125 -8.22 3.27 -14.37
C LYS A 125 -9.58 2.58 -14.34
N ASP A 126 -9.77 1.64 -13.43
CA ASP A 126 -11.01 0.87 -13.30
C ASP A 126 -12.16 1.81 -12.97
N LEU A 127 -11.97 2.72 -12.00
CA LEU A 127 -12.87 3.81 -11.70
C LEU A 127 -13.22 4.73 -12.88
N ARG A 128 -12.34 4.86 -13.87
CA ARG A 128 -12.63 5.64 -15.10
C ARG A 128 -13.47 4.80 -16.06
N GLN A 129 -13.23 3.50 -16.13
CA GLN A 129 -13.98 2.57 -16.95
C GLN A 129 -15.41 2.42 -16.43
N ASP A 130 -15.62 2.17 -15.13
CA ASP A 130 -16.96 2.02 -14.54
C ASP A 130 -17.78 3.30 -14.71
N ARG A 131 -17.13 4.47 -14.64
CA ARG A 131 -17.79 5.75 -14.92
C ARG A 131 -18.19 5.90 -16.37
N ARG A 132 -17.45 5.34 -17.32
CA ARG A 132 -17.82 5.34 -18.75
C ARG A 132 -18.97 4.38 -18.99
N ASP A 133 -18.93 3.19 -18.42
CA ASP A 133 -19.94 2.15 -18.62
C ASP A 133 -21.28 2.60 -18.03
N ARG A 134 -21.29 3.06 -16.77
CA ARG A 134 -22.48 3.67 -16.16
C ARG A 134 -23.04 4.83 -16.99
N ARG A 135 -22.18 5.66 -17.60
CA ARG A 135 -22.64 6.76 -18.47
C ARG A 135 -23.32 6.24 -19.73
N GLN A 136 -22.79 5.18 -20.34
CA GLN A 136 -23.40 4.54 -21.50
C GLN A 136 -24.74 3.92 -21.13
N ASP A 137 -24.85 3.26 -19.99
CA ASP A 137 -26.10 2.62 -19.57
C ASP A 137 -27.18 3.63 -19.21
N VAL A 138 -26.79 4.76 -18.59
CA VAL A 138 -27.68 5.91 -18.43
C VAL A 138 -28.11 6.51 -19.78
N ALA A 139 -27.23 6.53 -20.78
CA ALA A 139 -27.55 7.07 -22.10
C ALA A 139 -28.48 6.15 -22.91
N LYS A 140 -28.29 4.81 -22.84
CA LYS A 140 -29.18 3.81 -23.48
C LYS A 140 -30.60 3.83 -22.91
N ARG A 141 -30.78 4.38 -21.71
CA ARG A 141 -32.07 4.52 -21.02
C ARG A 141 -32.84 5.80 -21.38
N ARG A 142 -32.23 6.72 -22.13
CA ARG A 142 -32.86 7.97 -22.60
C ARG A 142 -33.36 7.80 -24.02
#